data_AF-A0A5Q3QE28-F1
#
_entry.id   AF-A0A5Q3QE28-F1
#
_cell.length_a   1.000
_cell.length_b   1.000
_cell.length_c   1.000
_cell.angle_alpha   90.00
_cell.angle_beta   90.00
_cell.angle_gamma   90.00
#
_symmetry.space_group_name_H-M   'P 1'
#
loop_
_entity.id
_entity.type
_entity.pdbx_description
1 polymer ?
#
loop_
_entity_poly.entity_id
_entity_poly.type
_entity_poly.pdbx_seq_one_letter_code
_entity_poly.pdbx_strand_id
1 'polypeptide(L)'
;MNDLGANGTLAPPHEAKVPFASFCRGPCETRGVSCCVALLRGINLGPANKVDMAELRTVFTALGHQEVSTYIRSGNVVFRSDRADLDEIARESQARIERDLGVTSAVIVRSHSDLEAVLRANPFMYDEHDPAKLHVAFLGKEPAPDVVDALNVPSGESARFAVVGREMYLHYPNGSARTKLGTSFLARLGVVATARNWRTVHKLHALTAD
;
A
#
# COMPACT_ATOMS: atom_id res chain seq x y z
N MET A 1 -8.46 -36.26 -36.56
CA MET A 1 -7.84 -36.92 -35.40
C MET A 1 -6.90 -35.89 -34.77
N ASN A 2 -7.45 -34.89 -34.07
CA ASN A 2 -7.73 -34.87 -32.61
C ASN A 2 -6.41 -34.79 -31.81
N ASP A 3 -6.14 -33.87 -30.89
CA ASP A 3 -6.88 -32.93 -30.04
C ASP A 3 -5.99 -31.68 -29.79
N LEU A 4 -6.41 -30.41 -29.77
CA LEU A 4 -7.21 -29.65 -28.78
C LEU A 4 -6.86 -29.86 -27.30
N GLY A 5 -6.16 -28.87 -26.73
CA GLY A 5 -6.48 -28.32 -25.40
C GLY A 5 -5.63 -28.78 -24.22
N ALA A 6 -4.90 -27.84 -23.62
CA ALA A 6 -4.71 -27.78 -22.17
C ALA A 6 -4.30 -26.34 -21.77
N ASN A 7 -5.32 -25.52 -21.51
CA ASN A 7 -5.20 -24.28 -20.75
C ASN A 7 -4.63 -24.59 -19.37
N GLY A 8 -3.47 -24.06 -19.04
CA GLY A 8 -2.90 -24.08 -17.69
C GLY A 8 -3.56 -23.04 -16.78
N THR A 9 -4.87 -23.21 -16.53
CA THR A 9 -5.57 -22.48 -15.46
C THR A 9 -5.56 -23.37 -14.22
N LEU A 10 -4.63 -23.08 -13.30
CA LEU A 10 -4.61 -23.70 -11.99
C LEU A 10 -5.78 -23.12 -11.17
N ALA A 11 -6.84 -23.90 -11.00
CA ALA A 11 -7.92 -23.59 -10.07
C ALA A 11 -7.39 -23.63 -8.61
N PRO A 12 -7.83 -22.73 -7.72
CA PRO A 12 -7.48 -22.80 -6.30
C PRO A 12 -8.21 -23.95 -5.60
N PRO A 13 -7.56 -24.70 -4.70
CA PRO A 13 -8.22 -25.76 -3.94
C PRO A 13 -9.04 -25.19 -2.77
N HIS A 14 -10.30 -25.60 -2.77
CA HIS A 14 -11.16 -26.00 -1.63
C HIS A 14 -11.24 -25.10 -0.38
N GLU A 15 -12.44 -24.56 -0.21
CA GLU A 15 -13.02 -23.95 0.98
C GLU A 15 -12.64 -24.67 2.30
N ALA A 16 -12.11 -23.91 3.26
CA ALA A 16 -12.13 -24.25 4.66
C ALA A 16 -13.07 -23.28 5.38
N LYS A 17 -14.28 -23.76 5.71
CA LYS A 17 -15.27 -23.04 6.54
C LYS A 17 -14.73 -22.94 7.96
N VAL A 18 -14.37 -21.73 8.38
CA VAL A 18 -14.03 -21.42 9.79
C VAL A 18 -15.33 -21.03 10.51
N PRO A 19 -15.67 -21.61 11.68
CA PRO A 19 -16.91 -21.28 12.36
C PRO A 19 -16.85 -19.88 12.96
N PHE A 20 -17.79 -19.03 12.54
CA PHE A 20 -18.00 -17.69 13.07
C PHE A 20 -18.60 -17.79 14.49
N ALA A 21 -17.75 -17.81 15.51
CA ALA A 21 -18.19 -17.72 16.90
C ALA A 21 -18.44 -16.25 17.25
N SER A 22 -19.72 -15.89 17.24
CA SER A 22 -20.31 -14.64 17.71
C SER A 22 -19.99 -14.37 19.17
N PHE A 23 -19.30 -13.26 19.47
CA PHE A 23 -19.43 -12.57 20.75
C PHE A 23 -19.11 -11.07 20.60
N CYS A 24 -20.16 -10.24 20.55
CA CYS A 24 -20.14 -8.85 21.01
C CYS A 24 -21.59 -8.47 21.38
N ARG A 25 -21.90 -8.42 22.69
CA ARG A 25 -23.08 -7.72 23.21
C ARG A 25 -22.57 -6.45 23.90
N GLY A 26 -22.91 -5.28 23.34
CA GLY A 26 -22.81 -3.97 24.00
C GLY A 26 -21.85 -2.98 23.31
N PRO A 27 -22.18 -1.67 23.26
CA PRO A 27 -21.32 -0.65 22.69
C PRO A 27 -20.24 -0.25 23.71
N CYS A 28 -19.02 -0.73 23.50
CA CYS A 28 -17.82 -0.21 24.15
C CYS A 28 -17.03 0.59 23.10
N GLU A 29 -17.45 1.82 22.82
CA GLU A 29 -16.65 2.75 22.01
C GLU A 29 -15.62 3.46 22.88
N THR A 30 -14.61 2.71 23.34
CA THR A 30 -13.30 3.34 23.54
C THR A 30 -12.73 3.57 22.15
N ARG A 31 -12.80 4.81 21.65
CA ARG A 31 -12.05 5.23 20.45
C ARG A 31 -10.56 5.07 20.74
N GLY A 32 -10.04 3.88 20.47
CA GLY A 32 -8.64 3.55 20.68
C GLY A 32 -7.78 4.34 19.71
N VAL A 33 -6.80 5.07 20.25
CA VAL A 33 -5.79 5.75 19.44
C VAL A 33 -5.01 4.70 18.64
N SER A 34 -5.15 4.73 17.32
CA SER A 34 -4.54 3.77 16.40
C SER A 34 -3.29 4.36 15.76
N CYS A 35 -2.21 3.59 15.76
CA CYS A 35 -0.99 3.92 15.02
C CYS A 35 -1.22 3.69 13.52
N CYS A 36 -0.91 4.71 12.73
CA CYS A 36 -1.15 4.76 11.30
C CYS A 36 0.09 5.24 10.55
N VAL A 37 0.13 4.94 9.26
CA VAL A 37 1.08 5.51 8.31
C VAL A 37 0.34 6.16 7.15
N ALA A 38 0.72 7.39 6.82
CA ALA A 38 0.37 8.06 5.57
C ALA A 38 1.50 7.91 4.55
N LEU A 39 1.14 7.46 3.35
CA LEU A 39 2.02 7.15 2.23
C LEU A 39 1.74 8.14 1.10
N LEU A 40 2.64 9.11 0.94
CA LEU A 40 2.56 10.12 -0.11
C LEU A 40 3.12 9.58 -1.43
N ARG A 41 2.46 9.92 -2.54
CA ARG A 41 2.87 9.52 -3.89
C ARG A 41 3.78 10.57 -4.53
N GLY A 42 4.92 10.13 -5.05
CA GLY A 42 5.69 10.91 -6.03
C GLY A 42 6.35 12.18 -5.50
N ILE A 43 6.61 12.27 -4.20
CA ILE A 43 7.36 13.38 -3.61
C ILE A 43 8.87 13.13 -3.65
N ASN A 44 9.66 14.20 -3.75
CA ASN A 44 11.14 14.15 -3.70
C ASN A 44 11.81 13.21 -4.75
N LEU A 45 11.15 12.96 -5.89
CA LEU A 45 11.69 12.16 -6.99
C LEU A 45 12.40 12.99 -8.08
N GLY A 46 12.44 14.31 -7.93
CA GLY A 46 12.99 15.23 -8.92
C GLY A 46 12.89 16.70 -8.48
N PRO A 47 12.89 17.66 -9.42
CA PRO A 47 12.79 19.08 -9.10
C PRO A 47 11.38 19.50 -8.66
N ALA A 48 10.34 18.78 -9.10
CA ALA A 48 8.95 19.00 -8.73
C ALA A 48 8.56 18.25 -7.43
N ASN A 49 7.50 18.71 -6.77
CA ASN A 49 6.94 18.09 -5.55
C ASN A 49 7.99 17.84 -4.46
N LYS A 50 8.84 18.84 -4.21
CA LYS A 50 9.76 18.82 -3.08
C LYS A 50 8.99 19.13 -1.81
N VAL A 51 9.18 18.27 -0.81
CA VAL A 51 8.53 18.40 0.49
C VAL A 51 9.59 18.31 1.56
N ASP A 52 9.68 19.32 2.41
CA ASP A 52 10.48 19.24 3.62
C ASP A 52 9.78 18.35 4.65
N MET A 53 10.54 17.46 5.29
CA MET A 53 9.96 16.48 6.22
C MET A 53 9.52 17.12 7.55
N ALA A 54 10.13 18.23 7.97
CA ALA A 54 9.68 18.98 9.15
C ALA A 54 8.38 19.74 8.88
N GLU A 55 8.24 20.33 7.69
CA GLU A 55 6.98 20.94 7.26
C GLU A 55 5.86 19.89 7.15
N LEU A 56 6.17 18.71 6.58
CA LEU A 56 5.21 17.61 6.51
C LEU A 56 4.77 17.13 7.89
N ARG A 57 5.68 17.04 8.87
CA ARG A 57 5.27 16.75 10.26
C ARG A 57 4.33 17.81 10.81
N THR A 58 4.65 19.08 10.58
CA THR A 58 3.83 20.22 11.04
C THR A 58 2.41 20.15 10.47
N VAL A 59 2.26 19.77 9.20
CA VAL A 59 0.95 19.56 8.57
C VAL A 59 0.13 18.52 9.33
N PHE A 60 0.70 17.35 9.63
CA PHE A 60 -0.02 16.28 10.33
C PHE A 60 -0.31 16.63 11.80
N THR A 61 0.61 17.30 12.50
CA THR A 61 0.36 17.81 13.85
C THR A 61 -0.78 18.83 13.86
N ALA A 62 -0.83 19.71 12.85
CA ALA A 62 -1.89 20.71 12.72
C ALA A 62 -3.25 20.15 12.28
N LEU A 63 -3.32 18.85 11.92
CA LEU A 63 -4.56 18.09 11.74
C LEU A 63 -5.02 17.39 13.03
N GLY A 64 -4.28 17.56 14.14
CA GLY A 64 -4.62 16.99 15.44
C GLY A 64 -4.03 15.61 15.70
N HIS A 65 -3.18 15.10 14.80
CA HIS A 65 -2.51 13.81 15.01
C HIS A 65 -1.39 13.91 16.04
N GLN A 66 -1.16 12.81 16.74
CA GLN A 66 -0.18 12.71 17.83
C GLN A 66 1.05 11.92 17.38
N GLU A 67 2.17 12.09 18.10
CA GLU A 67 3.42 11.32 17.88
C GLU A 67 3.88 11.29 16.42
N VAL A 68 3.71 12.42 15.73
CA VAL A 68 3.98 12.52 14.29
C VAL A 68 5.49 12.42 14.03
N SER A 69 5.87 11.40 13.26
CA SER A 69 7.24 11.19 12.79
C SER A 69 7.26 10.90 11.30
N THR A 70 8.43 11.07 10.67
CA THR A 70 8.61 10.79 9.24
C THR A 70 9.68 9.74 9.06
N TYR A 71 9.45 8.77 8.19
CA TYR A 71 10.44 7.78 7.80
C TYR A 71 10.92 8.04 6.38
N ILE A 72 12.24 8.28 6.24
CA ILE A 72 12.95 8.62 5.00
C ILE A 72 12.32 9.79 4.23
N ARG A 73 12.88 10.14 3.06
CA ARG A 73 12.40 11.27 2.24
C ARG A 73 11.35 10.87 1.19
N SER A 74 10.90 9.62 1.17
CA SER A 74 9.95 9.12 0.17
C SER A 74 8.47 9.34 0.53
N GLY A 75 8.19 10.11 1.59
CA GLY A 75 6.83 10.46 1.98
C GLY A 75 6.13 9.38 2.77
N ASN A 76 6.70 9.03 3.92
CA ASN A 76 6.04 8.17 4.90
C ASN A 76 5.94 8.95 6.21
N VAL A 77 4.72 9.17 6.67
CA VAL A 77 4.44 9.85 7.94
C VAL A 77 3.78 8.84 8.86
N VAL A 78 4.40 8.57 10.00
CA VAL A 78 3.83 7.71 11.06
C VAL A 78 3.23 8.62 12.11
N PHE A 79 2.02 8.31 12.55
CA PHE A 79 1.30 9.13 13.53
C PHE A 79 0.24 8.31 14.25
N ARG A 80 -0.23 8.85 15.36
CA ARG A 80 -1.35 8.34 16.15
C ARG A 80 -2.61 9.16 15.86
N SER A 81 -3.73 8.47 15.65
CA SER A 81 -5.03 9.11 15.47
C SER A 81 -6.10 8.41 16.30
N ASP A 82 -7.00 9.20 16.88
CA ASP A 82 -8.25 8.77 17.53
C ASP A 82 -9.41 8.61 16.53
N ARG A 83 -9.16 8.87 15.24
CA ARG A 83 -10.12 8.80 14.15
C ARG A 83 -10.03 7.45 13.46
N ALA A 84 -11.19 6.85 13.21
CA ALA A 84 -11.30 5.53 12.58
C ALA A 84 -11.35 5.57 11.04
N ASP A 85 -11.81 6.68 10.44
CA ASP A 85 -11.92 6.79 8.98
C ASP A 85 -10.58 7.19 8.35
N LEU A 86 -9.82 6.18 7.91
CA LEU A 86 -8.52 6.35 7.26
C LEU A 86 -8.62 7.09 5.92
N ASP A 87 -9.73 6.95 5.19
CA ASP A 87 -9.92 7.62 3.90
C ASP A 87 -10.22 9.11 4.11
N GLU A 88 -10.92 9.47 5.18
CA GLU A 88 -11.10 10.86 5.60
C GLU A 88 -9.78 11.51 6.01
N ILE A 89 -8.97 10.83 6.83
CA ILE A 89 -7.62 11.29 7.19
C ILE A 89 -6.77 11.52 5.94
N ALA A 90 -6.83 10.60 4.97
CA ALA A 90 -6.11 10.72 3.71
C ALA A 90 -6.54 11.96 2.90
N ARG A 91 -7.87 12.17 2.76
CA ARG A 91 -8.43 13.32 2.03
C ARG A 91 -8.04 14.66 2.68
N GLU A 92 -8.16 14.77 3.99
CA GLU A 92 -7.80 15.99 4.72
C GLU A 92 -6.30 16.25 4.67
N SER A 93 -5.49 15.21 4.84
CA SER A 93 -4.03 15.29 4.69
C SER A 93 -3.65 15.82 3.31
N GLN A 94 -4.24 15.27 2.24
CA GLN A 94 -4.01 15.74 0.88
C GLN A 94 -4.38 17.21 0.70
N ALA A 95 -5.59 17.61 1.12
CA ALA A 95 -6.04 18.99 1.00
C ALA A 95 -5.15 19.97 1.78
N ARG A 96 -4.68 19.54 2.96
CA ARG A 96 -3.81 20.33 3.82
C ARG A 96 -2.40 20.46 3.27
N ILE A 97 -1.82 19.38 2.74
CA ILE A 97 -0.51 19.40 2.07
C ILE A 97 -0.53 20.34 0.87
N GLU A 98 -1.58 20.28 0.04
CA GLU A 98 -1.72 21.16 -1.11
C GLU A 98 -1.82 22.63 -0.69
N ARG A 99 -2.63 22.92 0.33
CA ARG A 99 -2.82 24.28 0.82
C ARG A 99 -1.57 24.88 1.49
N ASP A 100 -0.91 24.11 2.35
CA ASP A 100 0.19 24.62 3.17
C ASP A 100 1.54 24.54 2.45
N LEU A 101 1.76 23.54 1.58
CA LEU A 101 3.05 23.28 0.92
C LEU A 101 3.00 23.49 -0.59
N GLY A 102 1.83 23.71 -1.20
CA GLY A 102 1.69 23.87 -2.65
C GLY A 102 1.96 22.60 -3.44
N VAL A 103 1.89 21.42 -2.79
CA VAL A 103 2.21 20.12 -3.41
C VAL A 103 0.96 19.28 -3.59
N THR A 104 0.62 19.00 -4.84
CA THR A 104 -0.46 18.05 -5.16
C THR A 104 0.10 16.62 -5.16
N SER A 105 -0.07 15.92 -4.05
CA SER A 105 0.34 14.51 -3.89
C SER A 105 -0.80 13.68 -3.31
N ALA A 106 -1.05 12.53 -3.92
CA ALA A 106 -2.04 11.61 -3.37
C ALA A 106 -1.51 10.98 -2.07
N VAL A 107 -2.40 10.85 -1.08
CA VAL A 107 -2.11 10.25 0.23
C VAL A 107 -2.91 8.96 0.37
N ILE A 108 -2.26 7.90 0.82
CA ILE A 108 -2.91 6.65 1.23
C ILE A 108 -2.59 6.40 2.70
N VAL A 109 -3.59 6.12 3.52
CA VAL A 109 -3.39 5.81 4.95
C VAL A 109 -3.62 4.32 5.20
N ARG A 110 -2.78 3.74 6.06
CA ARG A 110 -2.88 2.35 6.55
C ARG A 110 -2.68 2.32 8.06
N SER A 111 -3.47 1.53 8.75
CA SER A 111 -3.29 1.22 10.16
C SER A 111 -2.16 0.22 10.38
N HIS A 112 -1.70 0.06 11.63
CA HIS A 112 -0.78 -1.00 12.01
C HIS A 112 -1.31 -2.39 11.60
N SER A 113 -2.58 -2.69 11.88
CA SER A 113 -3.22 -3.96 11.52
C SER A 113 -3.28 -4.18 10.00
N ASP A 114 -3.45 -3.12 9.21
CA ASP A 114 -3.37 -3.25 7.75
C ASP A 114 -1.95 -3.63 7.31
N LEU A 115 -0.92 -2.99 7.87
CA LEU A 115 0.48 -3.33 7.55
C LEU A 115 0.80 -4.77 7.94
N GLU A 116 0.30 -5.23 9.09
CA GLU A 116 0.47 -6.61 9.53
C GLU A 116 -0.20 -7.59 8.54
N ALA A 117 -1.41 -7.28 8.06
CA ALA A 117 -2.07 -8.06 7.02
C ALA A 117 -1.29 -8.05 5.70
N VAL A 118 -0.76 -6.89 5.29
CA VAL A 118 0.09 -6.77 4.09
C VAL A 118 1.31 -7.68 4.18
N LEU A 119 1.97 -7.72 5.34
CA LEU A 119 3.15 -8.57 5.56
C LEU A 119 2.83 -10.07 5.47
N ARG A 120 1.64 -10.49 5.92
CA ARG A 120 1.21 -11.90 5.87
C ARG A 120 0.72 -12.37 4.50
N ALA A 121 0.20 -11.46 3.67
CA ALA A 121 -0.47 -11.82 2.41
C ALA A 121 0.45 -11.81 1.18
N ASN A 122 1.75 -11.56 1.32
CA ASN A 122 2.67 -11.51 0.18
C ASN A 122 2.92 -12.90 -0.43
N PRO A 123 2.46 -13.20 -1.66
CA PRO A 123 2.58 -14.53 -2.24
C PRO A 123 4.00 -14.88 -2.68
N PHE A 124 4.90 -13.90 -2.80
CA PHE A 124 6.26 -14.11 -3.31
C PHE A 124 7.28 -14.41 -2.21
N MET A 125 6.89 -14.32 -0.94
CA MET A 125 7.82 -14.48 0.20
C MET A 125 8.36 -15.90 0.36
N TYR A 126 7.71 -16.90 -0.24
CA TYR A 126 8.18 -18.28 -0.24
C TYR A 126 9.31 -18.53 -1.26
N ASP A 127 9.30 -17.78 -2.37
CA ASP A 127 10.23 -17.98 -3.48
C ASP A 127 11.41 -16.99 -3.45
N GLU A 128 11.19 -15.78 -2.95
CA GLU A 128 12.16 -14.70 -2.96
C GLU A 128 12.40 -14.16 -1.55
N HIS A 129 13.66 -14.29 -1.12
CA HIS A 129 14.10 -13.94 0.24
C HIS A 129 14.83 -12.60 0.29
N ASP A 130 15.22 -12.03 -0.86
CA ASP A 130 15.81 -10.69 -0.92
C ASP A 130 14.71 -9.60 -0.92
N PRO A 131 14.54 -8.86 0.20
CA PRO A 131 13.52 -7.81 0.28
C PRO A 131 13.80 -6.63 -0.67
N ALA A 132 15.00 -6.52 -1.26
CA ALA A 132 15.26 -5.51 -2.30
C ALA A 132 14.45 -5.76 -3.58
N LYS A 133 14.11 -7.02 -3.86
CA LYS A 133 13.39 -7.43 -5.07
C LYS A 133 11.88 -7.43 -4.88
N LEU A 134 11.41 -7.32 -3.64
CA LEU A 134 9.99 -7.30 -3.30
C LEU A 134 9.51 -5.88 -3.06
N HIS A 135 8.34 -5.56 -3.60
CA HIS A 135 7.65 -4.30 -3.41
C HIS A 135 6.16 -4.57 -3.21
N VAL A 136 5.47 -3.61 -2.61
CA VAL A 136 4.01 -3.56 -2.59
C VAL A 136 3.57 -2.18 -3.06
N ALA A 137 2.59 -2.14 -3.95
CA ALA A 137 1.84 -0.94 -4.25
C ALA A 137 0.55 -0.92 -3.41
N PHE A 138 0.46 0.04 -2.52
CA PHE A 138 -0.77 0.33 -1.78
C PHE A 138 -1.73 1.05 -2.70
N LEU A 139 -2.95 0.55 -2.80
CA LEU A 139 -4.00 1.07 -3.66
C LEU A 139 -4.99 1.87 -2.81
N GLY A 140 -5.43 3.02 -3.33
CA GLY A 140 -6.41 3.86 -2.65
C GLY A 140 -7.78 3.19 -2.54
N LYS A 141 -8.10 2.31 -3.49
CA LYS A 141 -9.32 1.49 -3.51
C LYS A 141 -8.99 0.12 -4.11
N GLU A 142 -9.87 -0.85 -3.86
CA GLU A 142 -9.82 -2.13 -4.56
C GLU A 142 -10.10 -1.87 -6.05
N PRO A 143 -9.21 -2.32 -6.95
CA PRO A 143 -9.40 -2.16 -8.40
C PRO A 143 -10.56 -3.04 -8.88
N ALA A 144 -11.19 -2.65 -9.98
CA ALA A 144 -12.27 -3.44 -10.56
C ALA A 144 -11.74 -4.82 -11.03
N PRO A 145 -12.47 -5.92 -10.81
CA PRO A 145 -11.98 -7.26 -11.15
C PRO A 145 -11.59 -7.43 -12.63
N ASP A 146 -12.38 -6.88 -13.54
CA ASP A 146 -12.13 -6.89 -14.98
C ASP A 146 -10.83 -6.13 -15.37
N VAL A 147 -10.53 -5.04 -14.65
CA VAL A 147 -9.27 -4.30 -14.82
C VAL A 147 -8.09 -5.16 -14.37
N VAL A 148 -8.22 -5.88 -13.25
CA VAL A 148 -7.18 -6.79 -12.75
C VAL A 148 -6.95 -7.94 -13.72
N ASP A 149 -8.01 -8.57 -14.21
CA ASP A 149 -7.95 -9.70 -15.16
C ASP A 149 -7.31 -9.30 -16.50
N ALA A 150 -7.46 -8.03 -16.90
CA ALA A 150 -6.82 -7.49 -18.10
C ALA A 150 -5.32 -7.16 -17.92
N LEU A 151 -4.81 -7.13 -16.69
CA LEU A 151 -3.39 -6.88 -16.45
C LEU A 151 -2.57 -8.09 -16.89
N ASN A 152 -1.55 -7.79 -17.69
CA ASN A 152 -0.62 -8.79 -18.20
C ASN A 152 0.80 -8.27 -18.06
N VAL A 153 1.70 -9.14 -17.62
CA VAL A 153 3.13 -8.84 -17.55
C VAL A 153 3.63 -8.54 -18.97
N PRO A 154 4.23 -7.36 -19.21
CA PRO A 154 4.73 -7.01 -20.53
C PRO A 154 5.78 -8.01 -21.04
N SER A 155 5.78 -8.29 -22.35
CA SER A 155 6.72 -9.24 -22.94
C SER A 155 8.18 -8.89 -22.63
N GLY A 156 8.96 -9.94 -22.30
CA GLY A 156 10.37 -9.82 -21.94
C GLY A 156 10.64 -9.40 -20.49
N GLU A 157 9.61 -9.24 -19.66
CA GLU A 157 9.78 -9.05 -18.21
C GLU A 157 9.93 -10.39 -17.48
N SER A 158 10.81 -10.41 -16.48
CA SER A 158 10.84 -11.47 -15.46
C SER A 158 10.04 -11.10 -14.21
N ALA A 159 9.54 -9.87 -14.14
CA ALA A 159 8.79 -9.38 -13.01
C ALA A 159 7.43 -10.07 -12.90
N ARG A 160 7.02 -10.36 -11.66
CA ARG A 160 5.72 -10.96 -11.32
C ARG A 160 4.90 -9.97 -10.51
N PHE A 161 3.57 -10.08 -10.59
CA PHE A 161 2.68 -9.35 -9.72
C PHE A 161 1.52 -10.21 -9.24
N ALA A 162 0.91 -9.82 -8.12
CA ALA A 162 -0.33 -10.37 -7.62
C ALA A 162 -1.15 -9.25 -6.97
N VAL A 163 -2.44 -9.18 -7.26
CA VAL A 163 -3.36 -8.23 -6.61
C VAL A 163 -4.16 -8.96 -5.55
N VAL A 164 -4.18 -8.42 -4.34
CA VAL A 164 -4.93 -8.95 -3.20
C VAL A 164 -5.61 -7.76 -2.53
N GLY A 165 -6.93 -7.64 -2.70
CA GLY A 165 -7.70 -6.52 -2.16
C GLY A 165 -7.16 -5.16 -2.62
N ARG A 166 -6.66 -4.35 -1.68
CA ARG A 166 -6.13 -3.00 -1.94
C ARG A 166 -4.60 -2.97 -2.07
N GLU A 167 -3.99 -4.12 -2.32
CA GLU A 167 -2.54 -4.26 -2.38
C GLU A 167 -2.14 -5.00 -3.66
N MET A 168 -1.12 -4.48 -4.33
CA MET A 168 -0.48 -5.16 -5.44
C MET A 168 0.96 -5.52 -5.05
N TYR A 169 1.21 -6.80 -4.86
CA TYR A 169 2.54 -7.35 -4.61
C TYR A 169 3.32 -7.43 -5.91
N LEU A 170 4.57 -7.01 -5.87
CA LEU A 170 5.44 -6.88 -7.03
C LEU A 170 6.77 -7.55 -6.71
N HIS A 171 7.20 -8.44 -7.60
CA HIS A 171 8.47 -9.12 -7.51
C HIS A 171 9.32 -8.78 -8.73
N TYR A 172 10.51 -8.21 -8.49
CA TYR A 172 11.45 -7.75 -9.49
C TYR A 172 12.77 -8.52 -9.41
N PRO A 173 12.89 -9.70 -10.03
CA PRO A 173 14.12 -10.51 -9.98
C PRO A 173 15.38 -9.73 -10.39
N ASN A 174 15.22 -8.82 -11.36
CA ASN A 174 16.29 -8.03 -11.95
C ASN A 174 16.37 -6.58 -11.41
N GLY A 175 15.66 -6.28 -10.31
CA GLY A 175 15.56 -4.96 -9.70
C GLY A 175 14.48 -4.07 -10.32
N SER A 176 14.01 -3.08 -9.55
CA SER A 176 12.88 -2.21 -9.90
C SER A 176 13.22 -1.10 -10.91
N ALA A 177 14.50 -0.79 -11.13
CA ALA A 177 14.91 0.34 -11.97
C ALA A 177 14.67 0.12 -13.48
N ARG A 178 14.67 -1.14 -13.93
CA ARG A 178 14.56 -1.50 -15.37
C ARG A 178 13.26 -2.21 -15.73
N THR A 179 12.32 -2.34 -14.79
CA THR A 179 11.06 -3.02 -15.04
C THR A 179 10.06 -2.13 -15.77
N LYS A 180 9.26 -2.74 -16.64
CA LYS A 180 8.07 -2.16 -17.25
C LYS A 180 6.88 -2.10 -16.29
N LEU A 181 6.95 -2.73 -15.11
CA LEU A 181 5.92 -2.68 -14.06
C LEU A 181 6.07 -1.41 -13.17
N GLY A 182 6.38 -0.27 -13.81
CA GLY A 182 6.54 1.02 -13.14
C GLY A 182 5.23 1.79 -12.99
N THR A 183 5.33 3.11 -12.79
CA THR A 183 4.18 4.00 -12.58
C THR A 183 3.11 3.91 -13.67
N SER A 184 3.51 3.77 -14.93
CA SER A 184 2.57 3.64 -16.07
C SER A 184 1.78 2.33 -16.01
N PHE A 185 2.42 1.25 -15.55
CA PHE A 185 1.75 -0.03 -15.36
C PHE A 185 0.76 0.04 -14.20
N LEU A 186 1.14 0.61 -13.07
CA LEU A 186 0.25 0.81 -11.92
C LEU A 186 -0.95 1.72 -12.26
N ALA A 187 -0.77 2.71 -13.13
CA ALA A 187 -1.86 3.58 -13.57
C ALA A 187 -2.98 2.83 -14.31
N ARG A 188 -2.70 1.64 -14.88
CA ARG A 188 -3.70 0.79 -15.54
C ARG A 188 -4.76 0.25 -14.58
N LEU A 189 -4.48 0.23 -13.27
CA LEU A 189 -5.44 -0.18 -12.25
C LEU A 189 -6.63 0.79 -12.11
N GLY A 190 -6.56 1.99 -12.69
CA GLY A 190 -7.62 2.99 -12.59
C GLY A 190 -7.78 3.60 -11.19
N VAL A 191 -6.90 3.26 -10.25
CA VAL A 191 -6.90 3.75 -8.87
C VAL A 191 -5.55 4.36 -8.51
N VAL A 192 -5.54 5.24 -7.49
CA VAL A 192 -4.29 5.77 -6.93
C VAL A 192 -3.45 4.61 -6.40
N ALA A 193 -2.17 4.58 -6.77
CA ALA A 193 -1.22 3.58 -6.32
C ALA A 193 0.09 4.22 -5.82
N THR A 194 0.56 3.76 -4.67
CA THR A 194 1.82 4.20 -4.05
C THR A 194 2.69 2.98 -3.73
N ALA A 195 3.80 2.82 -4.47
CA ALA A 195 4.72 1.70 -4.28
C ALA A 195 5.76 1.96 -3.18
N ARG A 196 6.07 0.91 -2.41
CA ARG A 196 7.13 0.89 -1.40
C ARG A 196 7.93 -0.41 -1.50
N ASN A 197 9.23 -0.30 -1.22
CA ASN A 197 10.11 -1.45 -1.09
C ASN A 197 9.74 -2.26 0.16
N TRP A 198 9.93 -3.58 0.12
CA TRP A 198 9.60 -4.46 1.25
C TRP A 198 10.33 -4.10 2.55
N ARG A 199 11.60 -3.67 2.49
CA ARG A 199 12.34 -3.17 3.66
C ARG A 199 11.66 -1.96 4.31
N THR A 200 11.10 -1.06 3.49
CA THR A 200 10.34 0.09 3.97
C THR A 200 9.07 -0.38 4.67
N VAL A 201 8.32 -1.32 4.10
CA VAL A 201 7.09 -1.84 4.73
C VAL A 201 7.38 -2.47 6.09
N HIS A 202 8.41 -3.31 6.19
CA HIS A 202 8.85 -3.88 7.45
C HIS A 202 9.21 -2.81 8.48
N LYS A 203 9.94 -1.77 8.07
CA LYS A 203 10.29 -0.69 8.98
C LYS A 203 9.07 0.13 9.43
N LEU A 204 8.12 0.39 8.54
CA LEU A 204 6.87 1.07 8.87
C LEU A 204 5.99 0.25 9.82
N HIS A 205 5.91 -1.07 9.59
CA HIS A 205 5.24 -1.98 10.51
C HIS A 205 5.86 -1.91 11.90
N ALA A 206 7.19 -1.96 12.01
CA ALA A 206 7.88 -1.81 13.29
C ALA A 206 7.61 -0.44 13.95
N LEU A 207 7.65 0.66 13.19
CA LEU A 207 7.40 2.01 13.71
C LEU A 207 5.94 2.27 14.14
N THR A 208 5.00 1.43 13.70
CA THR A 208 3.58 1.55 14.06
C THR A 208 3.16 0.57 15.15
N ALA A 209 4.07 -0.29 15.60
CA ALA A 209 3.82 -1.23 16.69
C ALA A 209 3.94 -0.59 18.09
N ASP A 210 4.60 0.56 18.16
CA ASP A 210 4.86 1.33 19.37
C ASP A 210 3.66 2.24 19.74
#